data_AF-A0A9X3EMX0-F1
#
_entry.id   AF-A0A9X3EMX0-F1
#
_cell.length_a   1.000
_cell.length_b   1.000
_cell.length_c   1.000
_cell.angle_alpha   90.00
_cell.angle_beta   90.00
_cell.angle_gamma   90.00
#
_symmetry.space_group_name_H-M   'P 1'
#
loop_
_entity.id
_entity.type
_entity.pdbx_description
1 polymer ?
#
loop_
_entity_poly.entity_id
_entity_poly.type
_entity_poly.pdbx_seq_one_letter_code
_entity_poly.pdbx_strand_id
1 'polypeptide(L)'
;MSYSFSPETVSWMQEHKLDPTAPDKPGRYQDTPLILASRMDHEYVVEELLAAGVDVNQRNMDGTNALWAAVVSSSFRIAERLIEAGVDINNRNDNGATALMYAASAGKAEWVAWLLGHDADTTAQTIDGFTAVELASNVMCLKLLRHHKAPAQPTAAH
;
A
#
# COMPACT_ATOMS: atom_id res chain seq x y z
N MET A 1 20.43 -2.68 -16.62
CA MET A 1 20.89 -2.69 -15.22
C MET A 1 20.86 -4.14 -14.75
N SER A 2 21.90 -4.63 -14.10
CA SER A 2 21.89 -5.96 -13.47
C SER A 2 21.57 -5.76 -11.99
N TYR A 3 20.40 -6.21 -11.56
CA TYR A 3 20.05 -6.25 -10.14
C TYR A 3 20.95 -7.28 -9.43
N SER A 4 21.39 -6.96 -8.22
CA SER A 4 22.22 -7.85 -7.41
C SER A 4 21.48 -8.13 -6.11
N PHE A 5 20.71 -9.23 -6.10
CA PHE A 5 19.99 -9.71 -4.92
C PHE A 5 20.80 -10.78 -4.18
N SER A 6 20.57 -10.93 -2.87
CA SER A 6 21.14 -12.04 -2.11
C SER A 6 20.65 -13.41 -2.62
N PRO A 7 21.41 -14.49 -2.39
CA PRO A 7 20.96 -15.85 -2.70
C PRO A 7 19.60 -16.19 -2.08
N GLU A 8 19.32 -15.67 -0.89
CA GLU A 8 18.07 -15.84 -0.16
C GLU A 8 16.90 -15.20 -0.92
N THR A 9 17.04 -13.94 -1.33
CA THR A 9 16.01 -13.24 -2.11
C THR A 9 15.81 -13.86 -3.49
N VAL A 10 16.89 -14.27 -4.16
CA VAL A 10 16.80 -14.99 -5.44
C VAL A 10 16.04 -16.30 -5.27
N SER A 11 16.35 -17.07 -4.22
CA SER A 11 15.66 -18.33 -3.92
C SER A 11 14.18 -18.10 -3.63
N TRP A 12 13.87 -17.09 -2.82
CA TRP A 12 12.49 -16.69 -2.52
C TRP A 12 11.71 -16.29 -3.79
N MET A 13 12.32 -15.48 -4.66
CA MET A 13 11.71 -15.07 -5.94
C MET A 13 11.41 -16.29 -6.81
N GLN A 14 12.38 -17.20 -6.97
CA GLN A 14 12.21 -18.40 -7.77
C GLN A 14 11.13 -19.34 -7.23
N GLU A 15 11.06 -19.52 -5.91
CA GLU A 15 9.99 -20.29 -5.25
C GLU A 15 8.60 -19.75 -5.59
N HIS A 16 8.48 -18.41 -5.67
CA HIS A 16 7.24 -17.71 -6.01
C HIS A 16 7.05 -17.49 -7.52
N LYS A 17 7.92 -18.09 -8.35
CA LYS A 17 7.90 -17.98 -9.82
C LYS A 17 8.06 -16.55 -10.34
N LEU A 18 8.83 -15.75 -9.62
CA LEU A 18 9.25 -14.40 -9.99
C LEU A 18 10.61 -14.46 -10.69
N ASP A 19 10.85 -13.51 -11.59
CA ASP A 19 12.12 -13.40 -12.32
C ASP A 19 13.06 -12.41 -11.60
N PRO A 20 14.17 -12.86 -10.98
CA PRO A 20 15.11 -11.98 -10.28
C PRO A 20 15.81 -10.98 -11.21
N THR A 21 15.82 -11.22 -12.52
CA THR A 21 16.41 -10.29 -13.50
C THR A 21 15.44 -9.22 -13.96
N ALA A 22 14.16 -9.39 -13.66
CA ALA A 22 13.09 -8.45 -13.96
C ALA A 22 12.17 -8.29 -12.74
N PRO A 23 12.67 -7.73 -11.62
CA PRO A 23 11.95 -7.61 -10.36
C PRO A 23 10.78 -6.62 -10.41
N ASP A 24 10.63 -5.90 -11.52
CA ASP A 24 9.47 -5.09 -11.82
C ASP A 24 8.36 -5.87 -12.52
N LYS A 25 8.59 -7.11 -12.98
CA LYS A 25 7.56 -7.88 -13.68
C LYS A 25 6.63 -8.58 -12.68
N PRO A 26 5.30 -8.50 -12.92
CA PRO A 26 4.32 -9.23 -12.14
C PRO A 26 4.50 -10.76 -12.21
N GLY A 27 4.31 -11.45 -11.08
CA GLY A 27 4.26 -12.90 -10.97
C GLY A 27 2.88 -13.51 -11.24
N ARG A 28 2.61 -14.69 -10.66
CA ARG A 28 1.40 -15.50 -10.91
C ARG A 28 0.07 -14.79 -10.59
N TYR A 29 0.04 -13.94 -9.56
CA TYR A 29 -1.14 -13.13 -9.18
C TYR A 29 -1.02 -11.68 -9.63
N GLN A 30 -0.10 -11.42 -10.56
CA GLN A 30 0.39 -10.11 -10.94
C GLN A 30 0.84 -9.19 -9.80
N ASP A 31 1.08 -9.73 -8.62
CA ASP A 31 1.91 -9.04 -7.65
C ASP A 31 3.34 -8.95 -8.22
N THR A 32 3.91 -7.76 -8.21
CA THR A 32 5.36 -7.61 -8.33
C THR A 32 6.02 -8.25 -7.11
N PRO A 33 7.30 -8.63 -7.18
CA PRO A 33 8.08 -9.06 -6.03
C PRO A 33 7.91 -8.16 -4.80
N LEU A 34 7.86 -6.83 -4.97
CA LEU A 34 7.69 -5.89 -3.87
C LEU A 34 6.32 -5.99 -3.21
N ILE A 35 5.25 -6.10 -4.01
CA ILE A 35 3.88 -6.27 -3.50
C ILE A 35 3.75 -7.60 -2.76
N LEU A 36 4.30 -8.68 -3.33
CA LEU A 36 4.21 -10.01 -2.72
C LEU A 36 5.01 -10.09 -1.41
N ALA A 37 6.24 -9.58 -1.39
CA ALA A 37 7.07 -9.54 -0.19
C ALA A 37 6.39 -8.72 0.93
N SER A 38 5.77 -7.59 0.58
CA SER A 38 5.00 -6.76 1.53
C SER A 38 3.79 -7.50 2.10
N ARG A 39 3.09 -8.28 1.26
CA ARG A 39 1.93 -9.07 1.67
C ARG A 39 2.30 -10.24 2.58
N MET A 40 3.48 -10.82 2.37
CA MET A 40 4.00 -11.92 3.17
C MET A 40 4.76 -11.47 4.42
N ASP A 41 4.90 -10.15 4.64
CA ASP A 41 5.70 -9.57 5.73
C ASP A 41 7.19 -9.97 5.67
N HIS A 42 7.73 -10.10 4.46
CA HIS A 42 9.13 -10.48 4.22
C HIS A 42 10.02 -9.23 4.15
N GLU A 43 10.24 -8.61 5.30
CA GLU A 43 10.94 -7.32 5.43
C GLU A 43 12.31 -7.31 4.75
N TYR A 44 13.12 -8.37 4.93
CA TYR A 44 14.45 -8.47 4.30
C TYR A 44 14.39 -8.39 2.77
N VAL A 45 13.41 -9.05 2.16
CA VAL A 45 13.23 -9.04 0.70
C VAL A 45 12.75 -7.66 0.24
N VAL A 46 11.86 -7.01 0.99
CA VAL A 46 11.42 -5.63 0.72
C VAL A 46 12.62 -4.68 0.72
N GLU A 47 13.50 -4.78 1.72
CA GLU A 47 14.70 -3.93 1.81
C GLU A 47 15.61 -4.08 0.59
N GLU A 48 15.89 -5.32 0.17
CA GLU A 48 16.72 -5.55 -1.02
C GLU A 48 16.06 -5.05 -2.31
N LEU A 49 14.74 -5.22 -2.45
CA LEU A 49 13.99 -4.72 -3.59
C LEU A 49 14.00 -3.19 -3.67
N LEU A 50 13.80 -2.51 -2.54
CA LEU A 50 13.86 -1.05 -2.49
C LEU A 50 15.28 -0.55 -2.77
N ALA A 51 16.31 -1.19 -2.22
CA ALA A 51 17.71 -0.85 -2.49
C ALA A 51 18.10 -1.07 -3.96
N ALA A 52 17.46 -2.03 -4.62
CA ALA A 52 17.61 -2.30 -6.05
C ALA A 52 16.94 -1.26 -6.96
N GLY A 53 16.16 -0.34 -6.41
CA GLY A 53 15.52 0.75 -7.17
C GLY A 53 14.38 0.29 -8.06
N VAL A 54 13.64 -0.75 -7.65
CA VAL A 54 12.39 -1.16 -8.32
C VAL A 54 11.36 -0.03 -8.27
N ASP A 55 10.43 -0.02 -9.21
CA ASP A 55 9.33 0.95 -9.19
C ASP A 55 8.36 0.63 -8.04
N VAL A 56 8.46 1.41 -6.97
CA VAL A 56 7.64 1.29 -5.74
C VAL A 56 6.14 1.50 -6.01
N ASN A 57 5.79 2.21 -7.08
CA ASN A 57 4.43 2.60 -7.40
C ASN A 57 3.72 1.65 -8.37
N GLN A 58 4.33 0.52 -8.69
CA GLN A 58 3.66 -0.50 -9.46
C GLN A 58 2.41 -1.02 -8.78
N ARG A 59 1.44 -1.39 -9.63
CA ARG A 59 0.13 -1.89 -9.24
C ARG A 59 -0.04 -3.31 -9.77
N ASN A 60 -0.64 -4.17 -8.96
CA ASN A 60 -1.03 -5.52 -9.39
C ASN A 60 -2.35 -5.51 -10.19
N MET A 61 -2.89 -6.69 -10.51
CA MET A 61 -4.18 -6.83 -11.23
C MET A 61 -5.37 -6.18 -10.55
N ASP A 62 -5.34 -6.04 -9.24
CA ASP A 62 -6.43 -5.42 -8.48
C ASP A 62 -6.26 -3.90 -8.41
N GLY A 63 -5.20 -3.36 -9.02
CA GLY A 63 -4.85 -1.95 -8.95
C GLY A 63 -4.19 -1.54 -7.63
N THR A 64 -3.78 -2.50 -6.79
CA THR A 64 -3.18 -2.23 -5.47
C THR A 64 -1.65 -2.17 -5.56
N ASN A 65 -1.03 -1.32 -4.74
CA ASN A 65 0.42 -1.19 -4.62
C ASN A 65 0.96 -1.90 -3.36
N ALA A 66 2.27 -1.79 -3.14
CA ALA A 66 2.94 -2.44 -2.01
C ALA A 66 2.45 -1.94 -0.65
N LEU A 67 2.06 -0.65 -0.52
CA LEU A 67 1.54 -0.12 0.73
C LEU A 67 0.23 -0.80 1.12
N TRP A 68 -0.68 -0.98 0.16
CA TRP A 68 -1.90 -1.75 0.41
C TRP A 68 -1.59 -3.13 0.98
N ALA A 69 -0.62 -3.83 0.38
CA ALA A 69 -0.20 -5.15 0.84
C ALA A 69 0.36 -5.12 2.28
N ALA A 70 1.12 -4.10 2.66
CA ALA A 70 1.60 -3.89 4.02
C ALA A 70 0.45 -3.64 5.03
N VAL A 71 -0.57 -2.88 4.64
CA VAL A 71 -1.79 -2.69 5.46
C VAL A 71 -2.53 -4.02 5.62
N VAL A 72 -2.59 -4.87 4.59
CA VAL A 72 -3.20 -6.20 4.66
C VAL A 72 -2.46 -7.09 5.66
N SER A 73 -1.14 -7.17 5.56
CA SER A 73 -0.27 -7.97 6.46
C SER A 73 -0.11 -7.36 7.86
N SER A 74 -0.57 -6.12 8.07
CA SER A 74 -0.38 -5.35 9.30
C SER A 74 1.09 -5.05 9.64
N SER A 75 1.96 -4.91 8.63
CA SER A 75 3.37 -4.58 8.82
C SER A 75 3.67 -3.07 8.74
N PHE A 76 3.67 -2.39 9.88
CA PHE A 76 4.03 -0.96 9.95
C PHE A 76 5.49 -0.74 9.52
N ARG A 77 6.39 -1.67 9.84
CA ARG A 77 7.80 -1.56 9.49
C ARG A 77 7.99 -1.52 7.97
N ILE A 78 7.30 -2.39 7.23
CA ILE A 78 7.33 -2.36 5.75
C ILE A 78 6.70 -1.07 5.23
N ALA A 79 5.57 -0.63 5.80
CA ALA A 79 4.92 0.60 5.36
C ALA A 79 5.81 1.84 5.52
N GLU A 80 6.55 1.96 6.62
CA GLU A 80 7.53 3.05 6.81
C GLU A 80 8.59 3.03 5.69
N ARG A 81 9.17 1.87 5.39
CA ARG A 81 10.17 1.75 4.31
C ARG A 81 9.61 2.10 2.93
N LEU A 82 8.36 1.73 2.66
CA LEU A 82 7.68 2.07 1.41
C LEU A 82 7.41 3.58 1.29
N ILE A 83 7.03 4.26 2.39
CA ILE A 83 6.87 5.72 2.42
C ILE A 83 8.21 6.42 2.18
N GLU A 84 9.28 5.98 2.84
CA GLU A 84 10.63 6.51 2.60
C GLU A 84 11.08 6.34 1.14
N ALA A 85 10.65 5.25 0.48
CA ALA A 85 10.90 5.00 -0.92
C ALA A 85 9.98 5.77 -1.89
N GLY A 86 8.99 6.52 -1.38
CA GLY A 86 8.10 7.35 -2.20
C GLY A 86 6.89 6.61 -2.78
N VAL A 87 6.35 5.62 -2.06
CA VAL A 87 5.08 4.97 -2.45
C VAL A 87 3.92 5.97 -2.39
N ASP A 88 3.01 5.89 -3.36
CA ASP A 88 1.76 6.65 -3.38
C ASP A 88 0.80 6.10 -2.31
N ILE A 89 0.65 6.84 -1.22
CA ILE A 89 -0.28 6.52 -0.13
C ILE A 89 -1.74 6.51 -0.57
N ASN A 90 -2.06 7.30 -1.60
CA ASN A 90 -3.41 7.50 -2.10
C ASN A 90 -3.73 6.64 -3.34
N ASN A 91 -2.88 5.65 -3.66
CA ASN A 91 -3.14 4.71 -4.74
C ASN A 91 -4.54 4.10 -4.62
N ARG A 92 -5.25 4.09 -5.74
CA ARG A 92 -6.60 3.57 -5.85
C ARG A 92 -6.57 2.23 -6.55
N ASN A 93 -7.19 1.23 -5.92
CA ASN A 93 -7.44 -0.05 -6.56
C ASN A 93 -8.51 0.10 -7.67
N ASP A 94 -8.80 -0.97 -8.39
CA ASP A 94 -9.69 -0.89 -9.56
C ASP A 94 -11.17 -0.61 -9.21
N ASN A 95 -11.54 -0.78 -7.93
CA ASN A 95 -12.84 -0.35 -7.37
C ASN A 95 -12.80 1.09 -6.82
N GLY A 96 -11.71 1.82 -7.05
CA GLY A 96 -11.51 3.16 -6.52
C GLY A 96 -11.23 3.20 -5.02
N ALA A 97 -11.01 2.06 -4.36
CA ALA A 97 -10.72 2.05 -2.93
C ALA A 97 -9.24 2.40 -2.67
N THR A 98 -8.97 3.07 -1.54
CA THR A 98 -7.60 3.36 -1.05
C THR A 98 -7.25 2.44 0.13
N ALA A 99 -5.96 2.38 0.48
CA ALA A 99 -5.51 1.60 1.64
C ALA A 99 -6.18 2.06 2.96
N LEU A 100 -6.49 3.36 3.07
CA LEU A 100 -7.25 3.94 4.20
C LEU A 100 -8.67 3.39 4.28
N MET A 101 -9.36 3.28 3.14
CA MET A 101 -10.70 2.69 3.10
C MET A 101 -10.70 1.23 3.52
N TYR A 102 -9.71 0.45 3.06
CA TYR A 102 -9.55 -0.94 3.49
C TYR A 102 -9.27 -1.04 4.99
N ALA A 103 -8.37 -0.21 5.54
CA ALA A 103 -8.11 -0.18 6.99
C ALA A 103 -9.38 0.16 7.79
N ALA A 104 -10.18 1.11 7.32
CA ALA A 104 -11.44 1.50 7.93
C ALA A 104 -12.48 0.38 7.89
N SER A 105 -12.66 -0.28 6.74
CA SER A 105 -13.60 -1.40 6.59
C SER A 105 -13.17 -2.63 7.37
N ALA A 106 -11.87 -2.91 7.43
CA ALA A 106 -11.30 -3.99 8.22
C ALA A 106 -11.26 -3.68 9.73
N GLY A 107 -11.61 -2.46 10.15
CA GLY A 107 -11.63 -2.05 11.56
C GLY A 107 -10.24 -1.85 12.18
N LYS A 108 -9.19 -1.72 11.35
CA LYS A 108 -7.80 -1.57 11.77
C LYS A 108 -7.52 -0.13 12.21
N ALA A 109 -8.02 0.24 13.40
CA ALA A 109 -7.96 1.62 13.89
C ALA A 109 -6.53 2.19 13.98
N GLU A 110 -5.54 1.37 14.35
CA GLU A 110 -4.13 1.79 14.37
C GLU A 110 -3.61 2.14 12.97
N TRP A 111 -3.98 1.35 11.95
CA TRP A 111 -3.65 1.64 10.56
C TRP A 111 -4.37 2.87 10.02
N VAL A 112 -5.63 3.08 10.43
CA VAL A 112 -6.35 4.32 10.13
C VAL A 112 -5.57 5.50 10.71
N ALA A 113 -5.22 5.47 12.00
CA ALA A 113 -4.46 6.55 12.63
C ALA A 113 -3.11 6.79 11.94
N TRP A 114 -2.38 5.72 11.61
CA TRP A 114 -1.09 5.79 10.94
C TRP A 114 -1.20 6.42 9.54
N LEU A 115 -2.12 5.93 8.70
CA LEU A 115 -2.33 6.46 7.35
C LEU A 115 -2.75 7.94 7.38
N LEU A 116 -3.61 8.32 8.32
CA LEU A 116 -4.00 9.72 8.54
C LEU A 116 -2.81 10.59 8.97
N GLY A 117 -1.89 10.04 9.77
CA GLY A 117 -0.65 10.71 10.17
C GLY A 117 0.35 10.91 9.02
N HIS A 118 0.19 10.17 7.92
CA HIS A 118 0.96 10.30 6.67
C HIS A 118 0.15 10.95 5.55
N ASP A 119 -0.83 11.81 5.90
CA ASP A 119 -1.63 12.61 4.97
C ASP A 119 -2.45 11.81 3.94
N ALA A 120 -2.91 10.60 4.30
CA ALA A 120 -3.86 9.85 3.46
C ALA A 120 -5.16 10.63 3.23
N ASP A 121 -5.63 10.66 1.98
CA ASP A 121 -6.83 11.37 1.55
C ASP A 121 -8.09 10.69 2.11
N THR A 122 -8.78 11.42 2.97
CA THR A 122 -10.06 11.01 3.58
C THR A 122 -11.27 11.26 2.69
N THR A 123 -11.10 12.05 1.62
CA THR A 123 -12.17 12.50 0.72
C THR A 123 -12.33 11.65 -0.53
N ALA A 124 -11.33 10.81 -0.84
CA ALA A 124 -11.43 9.78 -1.86
C ALA A 124 -12.73 8.97 -1.71
N GLN A 125 -13.32 8.56 -2.83
CA GLN A 125 -14.54 7.75 -2.87
C GLN A 125 -14.32 6.48 -3.68
N THR A 126 -14.95 5.36 -3.34
CA THR A 126 -15.01 4.18 -4.23
C THR A 126 -15.83 4.51 -5.49
N ILE A 127 -15.88 3.57 -6.45
CA ILE A 127 -16.78 3.68 -7.61
C ILE A 127 -18.26 3.81 -7.21
N ASP A 128 -18.65 3.27 -6.05
CA ASP A 128 -20.01 3.36 -5.49
C ASP A 128 -20.24 4.65 -4.67
N GLY A 129 -19.23 5.53 -4.60
CA GLY A 129 -19.31 6.80 -3.89
C GLY A 129 -18.95 6.74 -2.40
N PHE A 130 -18.52 5.59 -1.88
CA PHE A 130 -18.21 5.45 -0.46
C PHE A 130 -16.83 6.00 -0.09
N THR A 131 -16.78 6.82 0.95
CA THR A 131 -15.58 7.33 1.62
C THR A 131 -15.09 6.37 2.70
N ALA A 132 -13.88 6.58 3.22
CA ALA A 132 -13.39 5.83 4.37
C ALA A 132 -14.30 5.95 5.61
N VAL A 133 -14.94 7.12 5.81
CA VAL A 133 -15.89 7.36 6.92
C VAL A 133 -17.11 6.44 6.81
N GLU A 134 -17.65 6.27 5.61
CA GLU A 134 -18.83 5.43 5.35
C GLU A 134 -18.52 3.94 5.45
N LEU A 135 -17.28 3.56 5.16
CA LEU A 135 -16.82 2.18 5.24
C LEU A 135 -16.35 1.77 6.65
N ALA A 136 -16.22 2.70 7.61
CA ALA A 136 -15.69 2.42 8.93
C ALA A 136 -16.52 1.35 9.68
N SER A 137 -15.92 0.19 9.96
CA SER A 137 -16.62 -0.93 10.59
C SER A 137 -16.76 -0.82 12.12
N ASN A 138 -16.03 0.11 12.75
CA ASN A 138 -16.11 0.33 14.19
C ASN A 138 -16.01 1.80 14.61
N VAL A 139 -16.41 2.06 15.86
CA VAL A 139 -16.46 3.40 16.46
C VAL A 139 -15.08 4.06 16.51
N MET A 140 -14.01 3.30 16.68
CA MET A 140 -12.66 3.88 16.76
C MET A 140 -12.21 4.42 15.40
N CYS A 141 -12.37 3.64 14.33
CA CYS A 141 -12.09 4.09 12.96
C CYS A 141 -12.95 5.31 12.61
N LEU A 142 -14.26 5.25 12.92
CA LEU A 142 -15.18 6.35 12.65
C LEU A 142 -14.77 7.65 13.37
N LYS A 143 -14.35 7.55 14.64
CA LYS A 143 -13.84 8.69 15.40
C LYS A 143 -12.58 9.27 14.78
N LEU A 144 -11.59 8.44 14.47
CA LEU A 144 -10.33 8.89 13.86
C LEU A 144 -10.59 9.63 12.55
N LEU A 145 -11.42 9.07 11.68
CA LEU A 145 -11.73 9.65 10.36
C LEU A 145 -12.54 10.94 10.44
N ARG A 146 -13.48 11.06 11.39
CA ARG A 146 -14.28 12.30 11.56
C ARG A 146 -13.52 13.43 12.24
N HIS A 147 -12.56 13.10 13.09
CA HIS A 147 -11.79 14.08 13.85
C HIS A 147 -10.47 14.46 13.17
N HIS A 148 -10.06 13.76 12.11
CA HIS A 148 -8.94 14.19 11.28
C HIS A 148 -9.39 15.37 10.40
N LYS A 149 -8.75 16.52 10.55
CA LYS A 149 -9.01 17.68 9.70
C LYS A 149 -8.52 17.35 8.30
N ALA A 150 -9.44 17.20 7.34
CA ALA A 150 -9.07 17.22 5.93
C ALA A 150 -8.29 18.52 5.61
N PRO A 151 -7.25 18.48 4.77
CA PRO A 151 -6.63 19.71 4.28
C PRO A 151 -7.71 20.57 3.62
N ALA A 152 -7.72 21.87 3.95
CA ALA A 152 -8.72 22.81 3.44
C ALA A 152 -8.73 22.75 1.91
N GLN A 153 -9.87 22.39 1.32
CA GLN A 153 -10.03 22.49 -0.14
C GLN A 153 -9.74 23.93 -0.56
N PRO A 154 -8.99 24.16 -1.66
CA PRO A 154 -8.91 25.50 -2.21
C PRO A 154 -10.32 25.88 -2.65
N THR A 155 -10.90 26.87 -1.97
CA THR A 155 -12.19 27.45 -2.34
C THR A 155 -12.08 27.92 -3.78
N ALA A 156 -12.72 27.21 -4.70
CA ALA A 156 -12.81 27.63 -6.09
C ALA A 156 -13.53 28.98 -6.12
N ALA A 157 -12.76 30.04 -6.38
CA ALA A 157 -13.31 31.34 -6.73
C ALA A 157 -13.86 31.23 -8.16
N HIS A 158 -15.18 31.35 -8.30
CA HIS A 158 -15.86 31.71 -9.54
C HIS A 158 -16.62 33.00 -9.30
#